data_AF-B4DAD0-F1
#
_entry.id   AF-B4DAD0-F1
#
_cell.length_a   1.000
_cell.length_b   1.000
_cell.length_c   1.000
_cell.angle_alpha   90.00
_cell.angle_beta   90.00
_cell.angle_gamma   90.00
#
_symmetry.space_group_name_H-M   'P 1'
#
loop_
_entity.id
_entity.type
_entity.pdbx_description
1 polymer ?
#
loop_
_entity_poly.entity_id
_entity_poly.type
_entity_poly.pdbx_seq_one_letter_code
_entity_poly.pdbx_strand_id
1 'polypeptide(L)'
;MENTTLSKRTVSFGLALAAACVINAIIVVVKEKSDAVMGAMKKVLGHHWTTHSALIVVLFLVLGGLLGMARGGRGIAITTSRFITTLVSAIGAAALIIIGFYLFVD
;
A
#
# COMPACT_ATOMS: atom_id res chain seq x y z
N MET A 1 -1.90 23.91 -21.37
CA MET A 1 -2.22 23.09 -20.17
C MET A 1 -2.70 21.75 -20.68
N GLU A 2 -1.94 20.68 -20.49
CA GLU A 2 -2.39 19.34 -20.87
C GLU A 2 -3.60 18.95 -20.01
N ASN A 3 -4.79 18.89 -20.61
CA ASN A 3 -5.97 18.29 -20.02
C ASN A 3 -5.87 16.77 -20.16
N THR A 4 -5.00 16.15 -19.35
CA THR A 4 -4.95 14.69 -19.23
C THR A 4 -5.75 14.28 -18.00
N THR A 5 -7.04 14.03 -18.22
CA THR A 5 -7.87 13.41 -17.20
C THR A 5 -7.31 12.02 -16.90
N LEU A 6 -7.01 11.75 -15.62
CA LEU A 6 -6.47 10.46 -15.21
C LEU A 6 -7.51 9.35 -15.46
N SER A 7 -7.06 8.24 -16.02
CA SER A 7 -7.94 7.09 -16.24
C SER A 7 -8.43 6.54 -14.90
N LYS A 8 -9.64 5.95 -14.90
CA LYS A 8 -10.18 5.21 -13.76
C LYS A 8 -9.17 4.23 -13.18
N ARG A 9 -8.52 3.43 -14.05
CA ARG A 9 -7.57 2.40 -13.64
C ARG A 9 -6.34 3.02 -12.97
N THR A 10 -5.84 4.14 -13.50
CA THR A 10 -4.72 4.89 -12.92
C THR A 10 -5.05 5.39 -11.52
N VAL A 11 -6.23 6.00 -11.34
CA VAL A 11 -6.67 6.49 -10.03
C VAL A 11 -6.84 5.33 -9.05
N SER A 12 -7.57 4.28 -9.42
CA SER A 12 -7.89 3.17 -8.53
C SER A 12 -6.64 2.41 -8.07
N PHE A 13 -5.75 2.05 -9.00
CA PHE A 13 -4.53 1.34 -8.64
C PHE A 13 -3.47 2.25 -8.02
N GLY A 14 -3.44 3.55 -8.36
CA GLY A 14 -2.56 4.50 -7.67
C GLY A 14 -2.96 4.71 -6.21
N LEU A 15 -4.26 4.82 -5.92
CA LEU A 15 -4.75 4.88 -4.54
C LEU A 15 -4.54 3.55 -3.80
N ALA A 16 -4.69 2.41 -4.48
CA ALA A 16 -4.34 1.11 -3.91
C ALA A 16 -2.84 1.01 -3.58
N LEU A 17 -1.97 1.55 -4.44
CA LEU A 17 -0.53 1.63 -4.17
C LEU A 17 -0.24 2.50 -2.94
N ALA A 18 -0.86 3.68 -2.85
CA ALA A 18 -0.71 4.56 -1.69
C ALA A 18 -1.04 3.83 -0.37
N ALA A 19 -2.19 3.13 -0.34
CA ALA A 19 -2.58 2.33 0.82
C ALA A 19 -1.61 1.17 1.07
N ALA A 20 -1.22 0.44 0.03
CA ALA A 20 -0.29 -0.67 0.11
C ALA A 20 1.09 -0.25 0.65
N CYS A 21 1.61 0.93 0.29
CA CYS A 21 2.86 1.47 0.83
C CYS A 21 2.78 1.67 2.35
N VAL A 22 1.73 2.30 2.85
CA VAL A 22 1.56 2.56 4.29
C VAL A 22 1.37 1.25 5.05
N ILE A 23 0.52 0.36 4.55
CA ILE A 23 0.28 -0.95 5.17
C ILE A 23 1.55 -1.79 5.15
N ASN A 24 2.31 -1.77 4.06
CA ASN A 24 3.63 -2.42 3.98
C ASN A 24 4.57 -1.95 5.09
N ALA A 25 4.68 -0.64 5.30
CA ALA A 25 5.51 -0.09 6.37
C ALA A 25 5.04 -0.54 7.76
N ILE A 26 3.73 -0.56 8.01
CA ILE A 26 3.17 -1.04 9.28
C ILE A 26 3.47 -2.54 9.49
N ILE A 27 3.29 -3.38 8.47
CA ILE A 27 3.58 -4.81 8.59
C ILE A 27 5.07 -5.05 8.87
N VAL A 28 5.98 -4.24 8.30
CA VAL A 28 7.41 -4.31 8.66
C VAL A 28 7.57 -4.10 10.16
N VAL A 29 7.08 -3.00 10.73
CA VAL A 29 7.22 -2.74 12.17
C VAL A 29 6.62 -3.86 13.03
N VAL A 30 5.42 -4.31 12.69
CA VAL A 30 4.69 -5.34 13.46
C VAL A 30 5.39 -6.70 13.40
N LYS A 31 5.87 -7.12 12.22
CA LYS A 31 6.51 -8.44 12.07
C LYS A 31 7.88 -8.49 12.75
N GLU A 32 8.64 -7.39 12.72
CA GLU A 32 9.95 -7.33 13.37
C GLU A 32 9.83 -7.24 14.90
N LYS A 33 8.76 -6.64 15.43
CA LYS A 33 8.53 -6.56 16.90
C LYS A 33 7.83 -7.76 17.52
N SER A 34 7.43 -8.76 16.74
CA SER A 34 6.68 -9.91 17.26
C SER A 34 7.12 -11.22 16.62
N ASP A 35 7.82 -12.04 17.41
CA ASP A 35 8.18 -13.42 17.02
C ASP A 35 6.96 -14.26 16.65
N ALA A 36 5.82 -14.02 17.31
CA ALA A 36 4.57 -14.69 17.00
C ALA A 36 4.08 -14.36 15.59
N VAL A 37 4.11 -13.07 15.19
CA VAL A 37 3.73 -12.63 13.84
C VAL A 37 4.72 -13.17 12.82
N MET A 38 6.02 -13.00 13.05
CA MET A 38 7.05 -13.53 12.15
C MET A 38 6.95 -15.04 11.98
N GLY A 39 6.73 -15.78 13.07
CA GLY A 39 6.52 -17.23 13.05
C GLY A 39 5.26 -17.63 12.29
N ALA A 40 4.14 -16.92 12.48
CA ALA A 40 2.93 -17.14 11.70
C ALA A 40 3.17 -16.92 10.21
N MET A 41 3.86 -15.84 9.82
CA MET A 41 4.18 -15.56 8.42
C MET A 41 5.07 -16.65 7.81
N LYS A 42 6.08 -17.16 8.54
CA LYS A 42 6.92 -18.28 8.08
C LYS A 42 6.10 -19.55 7.82
N LYS A 43 5.07 -19.84 8.63
CA LYS A 43 4.22 -21.03 8.45
C LYS A 43 3.37 -21.01 7.19
N VAL A 44 2.99 -19.84 6.68
CA VAL A 44 2.09 -19.74 5.52
C VAL A 44 2.80 -20.10 4.21
N LEU A 45 3.92 -19.45 3.89
CA LEU A 45 4.66 -19.67 2.62
C LEU A 45 6.12 -20.11 2.83
N GLY A 46 6.45 -20.69 3.99
CA GLY A 46 7.81 -21.15 4.33
C GLY A 46 8.78 -20.03 4.72
N HIS A 47 8.48 -18.78 4.36
CA HIS A 47 9.35 -17.66 4.69
C HIS A 47 8.58 -16.34 4.87
N HIS A 48 8.91 -15.58 5.92
CA HIS A 48 8.18 -14.38 6.30
C HIS A 48 8.15 -13.27 5.22
N TRP A 49 9.26 -13.02 4.51
CA TRP A 49 9.31 -12.03 3.41
C TRP A 49 8.43 -12.46 2.24
N THR A 50 8.33 -13.76 1.95
CA THR A 50 7.48 -14.27 0.87
C THR A 50 6.01 -14.08 1.20
N THR A 51 5.59 -14.47 2.42
CA THR A 51 4.22 -14.25 2.91
C THR A 51 3.87 -12.77 2.94
N HIS A 52 4.79 -11.92 3.43
CA HIS A 52 4.63 -10.47 3.43
C HIS A 52 4.39 -9.93 2.01
N SER A 53 5.27 -10.25 1.07
CA SER A 53 5.17 -9.77 -0.31
C SER A 53 3.88 -10.23 -0.98
N ALA A 54 3.48 -11.49 -0.76
CA ALA A 54 2.22 -12.02 -1.26
C ALA A 54 1.02 -11.26 -0.69
N LEU A 55 1.01 -10.98 0.62
CA LEU A 55 -0.06 -10.19 1.26
C LEU A 55 -0.19 -8.79 0.66
N ILE A 56 0.92 -8.10 0.42
CA ILE A 56 0.91 -6.75 -0.17
C ILE A 56 0.43 -6.78 -1.63
N VAL A 57 0.84 -7.77 -2.43
CA VAL A 57 0.36 -7.93 -3.81
C VAL A 57 -1.14 -8.21 -3.84
N VAL A 58 -1.62 -9.14 -3.01
CA VAL A 58 -3.05 -9.45 -2.92
C VAL A 58 -3.84 -8.21 -2.49
N LEU A 59 -3.38 -7.51 -1.45
CA LEU A 59 -3.98 -6.27 -0.98
C LEU A 59 -4.06 -5.22 -2.09
N PHE A 60 -2.97 -5.00 -2.82
CA PHE A 60 -2.92 -4.05 -3.94
C PHE A 60 -3.93 -4.39 -5.03
N LEU A 61 -4.00 -5.66 -5.45
CA LEU A 61 -4.93 -6.11 -6.49
C LEU A 61 -6.39 -6.00 -6.03
N VAL A 62 -6.68 -6.43 -4.81
CA VAL A 62 -8.03 -6.37 -4.22
C VAL A 62 -8.47 -4.92 -4.06
N LEU A 63 -7.67 -4.05 -3.45
CA LEU A 63 -8.00 -2.64 -3.28
C LEU A 63 -8.15 -1.93 -4.62
N GLY A 64 -7.23 -2.17 -5.58
CA GLY A 64 -7.32 -1.59 -6.92
C GLY A 64 -8.61 -1.98 -7.63
N GLY A 65 -9.02 -3.25 -7.52
CA GLY A 65 -10.29 -3.75 -8.02
C GLY A 65 -11.49 -3.08 -7.35
N LEU A 66 -11.54 -3.07 -6.01
CA LEU A 66 -12.63 -2.47 -5.24
C LEU A 66 -12.78 -0.97 -5.53
N LEU A 67 -11.68 -0.22 -5.56
CA LEU A 67 -11.66 1.20 -5.89
C LEU A 67 -12.03 1.46 -7.36
N GLY A 68 -11.79 0.50 -8.25
CA GLY A 68 -12.22 0.55 -9.65
C GLY A 68 -13.72 0.29 -9.83
N MET A 69 -14.31 -0.50 -8.92
CA MET A 69 -15.75 -0.80 -8.88
C MET A 69 -16.56 0.25 -8.09
N ALA A 70 -15.88 1.13 -7.34
CA ALA A 70 -16.53 2.21 -6.60
C ALA A 70 -17.42 3.09 -7.50
N ARG A 71 -18.46 3.69 -6.89
CA ARG A 71 -19.43 4.56 -7.58
C ARG A 71 -20.08 3.91 -8.80
N GLY A 72 -20.46 2.62 -8.67
CA GLY A 72 -21.10 1.86 -9.74
C GLY A 72 -20.18 1.62 -10.95
N GLY A 73 -18.91 1.34 -10.71
CA GLY A 73 -17.92 1.06 -11.77
C GLY A 73 -17.29 2.29 -12.42
N ARG A 74 -17.64 3.51 -11.97
CA ARG A 74 -17.04 4.77 -12.43
C ARG A 74 -15.70 5.08 -11.75
N GLY A 75 -15.40 4.39 -10.64
CA GLY A 75 -14.21 4.59 -9.82
C GLY A 75 -14.28 5.85 -8.96
N ILE A 76 -13.19 6.14 -8.26
CA ILE A 76 -13.08 7.30 -7.37
C ILE A 76 -12.94 8.59 -8.18
N ALA A 77 -13.78 9.59 -7.89
CA ALA A 77 -13.57 10.94 -8.41
C ALA A 77 -12.57 11.67 -7.52
N ILE A 78 -11.45 12.05 -8.10
CA ILE A 78 -10.39 12.82 -7.45
C ILE A 78 -9.71 13.69 -8.51
N THR A 79 -9.25 14.88 -8.13
CA THR A 79 -8.47 15.73 -9.03
C THR A 79 -7.05 15.18 -9.17
N THR A 80 -6.39 15.45 -10.29
CA THR A 80 -4.99 15.03 -10.52
C THR A 80 -4.07 15.51 -9.40
N SER A 81 -4.21 16.77 -8.97
CA SER A 81 -3.40 17.33 -7.87
C SER A 81 -3.61 16.55 -6.56
N ARG A 82 -4.86 16.28 -6.17
CA ARG A 82 -5.13 15.51 -4.94
C ARG A 82 -4.61 14.07 -5.07
N PHE A 83 -4.77 13.44 -6.22
CA PHE A 83 -4.25 12.11 -6.49
C PHE A 83 -2.72 12.06 -6.32
N ILE A 84 -2.00 12.99 -6.94
CA ILE A 84 -0.53 13.07 -6.83
C ILE A 84 -0.12 13.35 -5.39
N THR A 85 -0.73 14.33 -4.71
CA THR A 85 -0.40 14.65 -3.32
C THR A 85 -0.64 13.45 -2.41
N THR A 86 -1.76 12.73 -2.55
CA THR A 86 -2.04 11.51 -1.78
C THR A 86 -1.02 10.41 -2.03
N LEU A 87 -0.62 10.21 -3.29
CA LEU A 87 0.37 9.19 -3.65
C LEU A 87 1.73 9.50 -3.01
N VAL A 88 2.22 10.73 -3.20
CA VAL A 88 3.51 11.18 -2.69
C VAL A 88 3.53 11.19 -1.16
N SER A 89 2.46 11.68 -0.51
CA SER A 89 2.40 11.72 0.95
C SER A 89 2.38 10.32 1.57
N ALA A 90 1.67 9.36 0.95
CA ALA A 90 1.63 7.99 1.43
C ALA A 90 2.99 7.29 1.28
N ILE A 91 3.67 7.47 0.15
CA ILE A 91 5.03 6.95 -0.07
C ILE A 91 6.00 7.57 0.94
N GLY A 92 5.97 8.90 1.10
CA GLY A 92 6.82 9.61 2.06
C GLY A 92 6.58 9.16 3.50
N ALA A 93 5.32 9.04 3.92
CA ALA A 93 4.97 8.53 5.25
C ALA A 93 5.45 7.09 5.46
N ALA A 94 5.24 6.21 4.50
CA ALA A 94 5.71 4.82 4.57
C ALA A 94 7.25 4.74 4.69
N ALA A 95 7.98 5.55 3.92
CA ALA A 95 9.44 5.62 4.01
C ALA A 95 9.89 6.11 5.39
N LEU A 96 9.26 7.18 5.92
CA LEU A 96 9.57 7.71 7.25
C LEU A 96 9.29 6.69 8.36
N ILE A 97 8.21 5.91 8.26
CA ILE A 97 7.91 4.83 9.22
C ILE A 97 9.02 3.78 9.22
N ILE A 98 9.43 3.29 8.04
CA ILE A 98 10.45 2.24 7.93
C ILE A 98 11.82 2.76 8.38
N ILE A 99 12.22 3.95 7.91
CA ILE A 99 13.49 4.57 8.30
C ILE A 99 13.51 4.83 9.80
N GLY A 100 12.45 5.43 10.34
CA GLY A 100 12.36 5.74 11.76
C GLY A 100 12.40 4.48 12.63
N PHE A 101 11.77 3.40 12.18
CA PHE A 101 11.84 2.11 12.85
C PHE A 101 13.28 1.59 12.95
N TYR A 102 13.99 1.46 11.82
CA TYR A 102 15.35 0.90 11.83
C TYR A 102 16.43 1.84 12.39
N LEU A 103 16.21 3.16 12.41
CA LEU A 103 17.19 4.09 12.97
C LEU A 103 17.04 4.32 14.47
N PHE A 104 15.83 4.14 15.04
CA PHE A 104 15.54 4.57 16.40
C PHE A 104 14.86 3.54 17.29
N VAL A 105 14.34 2.44 16.72
CA VAL A 105 13.46 1.50 17.44
C VAL A 105 13.96 0.06 17.40
N ASP A 106 14.47 -0.41 16.26
CA ASP A 106 15.15 -1.70 16.12
C ASP A 106 16.58 -1.63 16.70
#